data_AF-A0AAQ0BXG0-F1
#
_entry.id   AF-A0AAQ0BXG0-F1
#
_cell.length_a   1.000
_cell.length_b   1.000
_cell.length_c   1.000
_cell.angle_alpha   90.00
_cell.angle_beta   90.00
_cell.angle_gamma   90.00
#
_symmetry.space_group_name_H-M   'P 1'
#
loop_
_entity.id
_entity.type
_entity.pdbx_description
1 polymer ?
#
loop_
_entity_poly.entity_id
_entity_poly.type
_entity_poly.pdbx_seq_one_letter_code
_entity_poly.pdbx_strand_id
1 'polypeptide(L)'
;MRRSITIDEQIALLKSHGITFELMDEDSAREFLRSRSYFFKIKSYERNYKRIEIGATYTYSGLDFGHLVELSYMDFALSRICLSLALSTEHFLKVRLNQLIMNDPKPDLSETLVRRILHGDTSLIRCNPYTEDMWEACNNAPSIWHLWELLPLNEHIRLYSSYFDYHDMQAPYAHLLFIVRKLRNAVSHGNCLLADVSRPSEGRRQSNGKRYDKEVTLAALRMCGVSPRRNSGKKKALNDALDRLVVNNFAAALLCHLEFADSHKALSHMVADLKGFSERIERRRPLFFGDLHVEVPRNHLVNSTLRAIQRLIEGYCRQADRKLAALTPIDYSPTVTGAAQADLSADTNPVNCGDLDSPDTGCLDAYPEAAAGV
;
A
#
# COMPACT_ATOMS: atom_id res chain seq x y z
N MET A 1 -31.06 22.52 0.70
CA MET A 1 -30.23 21.65 -0.16
C MET A 1 -29.54 22.50 -1.21
N ARG A 2 -28.22 22.36 -1.40
CA ARG A 2 -27.54 23.02 -2.54
C ARG A 2 -27.81 22.18 -3.79
N ARG A 3 -28.21 22.82 -4.89
CA ARG A 3 -28.48 22.17 -6.17
C ARG A 3 -27.21 21.49 -6.70
N SER A 4 -27.34 20.28 -7.24
CA SER A 4 -26.24 19.62 -7.98
C SER A 4 -25.97 20.41 -9.26
N ILE A 5 -24.70 20.63 -9.60
CA ILE A 5 -24.31 21.37 -10.80
C ILE A 5 -24.03 20.43 -11.98
N THR A 6 -24.47 20.82 -13.18
CA THR A 6 -24.26 20.06 -14.43
C THR A 6 -22.78 20.05 -14.84
N ILE A 7 -22.40 19.21 -15.82
CA ILE A 7 -21.03 19.19 -16.34
C ILE A 7 -20.66 20.55 -16.95
N ASP A 8 -21.56 21.19 -17.69
CA ASP A 8 -21.28 22.52 -18.26
C ASP A 8 -21.11 23.59 -17.18
N GLU A 9 -21.90 23.54 -16.10
CA GLU A 9 -21.72 24.42 -14.94
C GLU A 9 -20.39 24.15 -14.22
N GLN A 10 -19.94 22.89 -14.17
CA GLN A 10 -18.62 22.52 -13.63
C GLN A 10 -17.49 23.09 -14.49
N ILE A 11 -17.57 22.97 -15.83
CA ILE A 11 -16.60 23.55 -16.76
C ILE A 11 -16.57 25.07 -16.63
N ALA A 12 -17.74 25.73 -16.61
CA ALA A 12 -17.85 27.17 -16.43
C ALA A 12 -17.23 27.65 -15.11
N LEU A 13 -17.40 26.88 -14.02
CA LEU A 13 -16.78 27.16 -12.72
C LEU A 13 -15.25 27.03 -12.74
N LEU A 14 -14.70 26.07 -13.48
CA LEU A 14 -13.25 25.95 -13.64
C LEU A 14 -12.70 27.15 -14.42
N LYS A 15 -13.37 27.55 -15.50
CA LYS A 15 -13.01 28.73 -16.30
C LYS A 15 -13.08 30.02 -15.47
N SER A 16 -14.10 30.18 -14.62
CA SER A 16 -14.21 31.37 -13.76
C SER A 16 -13.11 31.47 -12.70
N HIS A 17 -12.48 30.34 -12.32
CA HIS A 17 -11.27 30.32 -11.48
C HIS A 17 -9.96 30.45 -12.28
N GLY A 18 -10.02 30.76 -13.58
CA GLY A 18 -8.84 30.94 -14.43
C GLY A 18 -8.17 29.63 -14.88
N ILE A 19 -8.86 28.49 -14.79
CA ILE A 19 -8.35 27.22 -15.31
C ILE A 19 -8.53 27.17 -16.83
N THR A 20 -7.44 26.92 -17.56
CA THR A 20 -7.42 26.83 -19.01
C THR A 20 -7.76 25.42 -19.52
N PHE A 21 -8.07 25.34 -20.82
CA PHE A 21 -8.39 24.09 -21.54
C PHE A 21 -7.56 24.00 -22.84
N GLU A 22 -6.29 24.39 -22.76
CA GLU A 22 -5.30 24.40 -23.85
C GLU A 22 -4.58 23.05 -23.97
N LEU A 23 -4.27 22.37 -22.86
CA LEU A 23 -3.65 21.02 -22.89
C LEU A 23 -4.69 19.91 -23.00
N MET A 24 -5.90 20.15 -22.50
CA MET A 24 -7.07 19.30 -22.68
C MET A 24 -8.26 20.20 -22.99
N ASP A 25 -8.83 20.04 -24.18
CA ASP A 25 -9.98 20.79 -24.64
C ASP A 25 -11.24 20.50 -23.80
N GLU A 26 -12.25 21.37 -23.92
CA GLU A 26 -13.47 21.27 -23.12
C GLU A 26 -14.26 19.99 -23.39
N ASP A 27 -14.31 19.48 -24.61
CA ASP A 27 -15.08 18.27 -24.93
C ASP A 27 -14.43 17.02 -24.33
N SER A 28 -13.10 16.93 -24.43
CA SER A 28 -12.31 15.95 -23.69
C SER A 28 -12.49 16.06 -22.17
N ALA A 29 -12.57 17.28 -21.63
CA ALA A 29 -12.79 17.51 -20.21
C ALA A 29 -14.19 17.09 -19.75
N ARG A 30 -15.23 17.39 -20.55
CA ARG A 30 -16.61 16.94 -20.32
C ARG A 30 -16.66 15.43 -20.28
N GLU A 31 -16.05 14.75 -21.26
CA GLU A 31 -16.01 13.29 -21.30
C GLU A 31 -15.29 12.72 -20.08
N PHE A 32 -14.17 13.31 -19.68
CA PHE A 32 -13.42 12.87 -18.52
C PHE A 32 -14.22 12.98 -17.21
N LEU A 33 -14.94 14.08 -16.99
CA LEU A 33 -15.81 14.28 -15.82
C LEU A 33 -17.10 13.44 -15.88
N ARG A 34 -17.47 12.95 -17.06
CA ARG A 34 -18.64 12.08 -17.25
C ARG A 34 -18.33 10.62 -16.95
N SER A 35 -17.21 10.10 -17.46
CA SER A 35 -16.94 8.66 -17.51
C SER A 35 -15.72 8.18 -16.73
N ARG A 36 -14.77 9.08 -16.40
CA ARG A 36 -13.47 8.67 -15.83
C ARG A 36 -13.23 9.13 -14.40
N SER A 37 -13.82 10.25 -14.00
CA SER A 37 -13.67 10.82 -12.65
C SER A 37 -14.86 11.72 -12.32
N TYR A 38 -14.85 12.33 -11.15
CA TYR A 38 -15.87 13.26 -10.71
C TYR A 38 -15.27 14.60 -10.26
N PHE A 39 -16.06 15.66 -10.36
CA PHE A 39 -15.62 17.04 -10.18
C PHE A 39 -14.82 17.29 -8.89
N PHE A 40 -15.33 16.81 -7.75
CA PHE A 40 -14.71 17.09 -6.45
C PHE A 40 -13.31 16.47 -6.32
N LYS A 41 -13.08 15.29 -6.92
CA LYS A 41 -11.76 14.66 -6.96
C LYS A 41 -10.79 15.49 -7.78
N ILE A 42 -11.19 15.91 -8.98
CA ILE A 42 -10.33 16.69 -9.88
C ILE A 42 -10.04 18.07 -9.31
N LYS A 43 -11.07 18.74 -8.81
CA LYS A 43 -10.92 20.01 -8.11
C LYS A 43 -9.95 19.89 -6.94
N SER A 44 -9.89 18.75 -6.23
CA SER A 44 -9.02 18.62 -5.06
C SER A 44 -7.53 18.88 -5.34
N TYR A 45 -7.07 18.62 -6.56
CA TYR A 45 -5.69 18.77 -7.02
C TYR A 45 -5.29 20.24 -7.30
N GLU A 46 -6.26 21.16 -7.38
CA GLU A 46 -6.01 22.59 -7.58
C GLU A 46 -5.16 23.20 -6.45
N ARG A 47 -5.21 22.59 -5.25
CA ARG A 47 -4.47 23.01 -4.06
C ARG A 47 -2.95 22.98 -4.23
N ASN A 48 -2.46 22.23 -5.22
CA ASN A 48 -1.04 22.19 -5.53
C ASN A 48 -0.57 23.43 -6.29
N TYR A 49 -1.47 24.26 -6.82
CA TYR A 49 -1.14 25.39 -7.68
C TYR A 49 -1.35 26.73 -6.97
N LYS A 50 -0.60 27.74 -7.40
CA LYS A 50 -0.64 29.07 -6.80
C LYS A 50 -2.00 29.72 -7.04
N ARG A 51 -2.70 30.00 -5.94
CA ARG A 51 -3.94 30.79 -5.91
C ARG A 51 -3.61 32.28 -5.78
N ILE A 52 -4.24 33.10 -6.60
CA ILE A 52 -4.15 34.57 -6.57
C ILE A 52 -5.51 35.10 -6.10
N GLU A 53 -5.52 35.80 -4.96
CA GLU A 53 -6.74 36.42 -4.45
C GLU A 53 -7.07 37.69 -5.25
N ILE A 54 -8.34 37.84 -5.62
CA ILE A 54 -8.89 39.01 -6.31
C ILE A 54 -10.15 39.44 -5.54
N GLY A 55 -9.97 40.32 -4.54
CA GLY A 55 -11.07 40.75 -3.68
C GLY A 55 -11.68 39.59 -2.90
N ALA A 56 -12.94 39.26 -3.18
CA ALA A 56 -13.65 38.13 -2.57
C ALA A 56 -13.58 36.83 -3.39
N THR A 57 -12.93 36.84 -4.55
CA THR A 57 -12.75 35.67 -5.43
C THR A 57 -11.28 35.32 -5.59
N TYR A 58 -10.99 34.24 -6.30
CA TYR A 58 -9.64 33.79 -6.56
C TYR A 58 -9.49 33.23 -7.97
N THR A 59 -8.27 33.29 -8.50
CA THR A 59 -7.89 32.65 -9.76
C THR A 59 -6.59 31.87 -9.64
N TYR A 60 -6.39 30.89 -10.53
CA TYR A 60 -5.13 30.19 -10.71
C TYR A 60 -4.37 30.76 -11.89
N SER A 61 -3.05 30.89 -11.75
CA SER A 61 -2.17 31.32 -12.84
C SER A 61 -1.47 30.10 -13.45
N GLY A 62 -1.62 29.90 -14.76
CA GLY A 62 -0.92 28.84 -15.51
C GLY A 62 -1.41 27.42 -15.22
N LEU A 63 -2.63 27.26 -14.69
CA LEU A 63 -3.25 25.97 -14.43
C LEU A 63 -4.21 25.59 -15.54
N ASP A 64 -3.87 24.52 -16.26
CA ASP A 64 -4.76 23.85 -17.21
C ASP A 64 -5.48 22.64 -16.62
N PHE A 65 -6.69 22.34 -17.09
CA PHE A 65 -7.44 21.13 -16.73
C PHE A 65 -6.63 19.85 -16.98
N GLY A 66 -5.83 19.80 -18.06
CA GLY A 66 -4.94 18.70 -18.38
C GLY A 66 -3.93 18.39 -17.26
N HIS A 67 -3.46 19.38 -16.50
CA HIS A 67 -2.57 19.12 -15.36
C HIS A 67 -3.29 18.42 -14.21
N LEU A 68 -4.54 18.78 -13.95
CA LEU A 68 -5.35 18.14 -12.90
C LEU A 68 -5.64 16.68 -13.27
N VAL A 69 -5.91 16.43 -14.55
CA VAL A 69 -6.11 15.07 -15.09
C VAL A 69 -4.83 14.24 -15.00
N GLU A 70 -3.68 14.78 -15.41
CA GLU A 70 -2.41 14.05 -15.33
C GLU A 70 -2.05 13.74 -13.86
N LEU A 71 -2.25 14.69 -12.95
CA LEU A 71 -2.01 14.46 -11.52
C LEU A 71 -2.97 13.42 -10.93
N SER A 72 -4.24 13.40 -11.38
CA SER A 72 -5.22 12.37 -11.01
C SER A 72 -4.79 10.97 -11.45
N TYR A 73 -4.25 10.82 -12.66
CA TYR A 73 -3.76 9.51 -13.14
C TYR A 73 -2.55 9.04 -12.35
N MET A 74 -1.64 9.96 -12.04
CA MET A 74 -0.44 9.65 -11.27
C MET A 74 -0.76 9.31 -9.81
N ASP A 75 -1.73 10.00 -9.20
CA ASP A 75 -2.27 9.69 -7.87
C ASP A 75 -2.89 8.30 -7.81
N PHE A 76 -3.66 7.92 -8.83
CA PHE A 76 -4.25 6.59 -8.94
C PHE A 76 -3.17 5.51 -9.04
N ALA A 77 -2.16 5.69 -9.89
CA ALA A 77 -1.04 4.76 -10.04
C ALA A 77 -0.24 4.61 -8.72
N LEU A 78 0.07 5.73 -8.05
CA LEU A 78 0.72 5.71 -6.73
C LEU A 78 -0.12 4.95 -5.71
N SER A 79 -1.43 5.18 -5.69
CA SER A 79 -2.36 4.54 -4.75
C SER A 79 -2.40 3.03 -4.92
N ARG A 80 -2.36 2.54 -6.17
CA ARG A 80 -2.31 1.10 -6.46
C ARG A 80 -1.04 0.43 -5.92
N ILE A 81 0.11 1.10 -6.06
CA ILE A 81 1.39 0.60 -5.56
C ILE A 81 1.43 0.63 -4.03
N CYS A 82 0.97 1.72 -3.42
CA CYS A 82 0.86 1.83 -1.96
C CYS A 82 -0.05 0.74 -1.38
N LEU A 83 -1.15 0.41 -2.07
CA LEU A 83 -2.03 -0.68 -1.68
C LEU A 83 -1.32 -2.04 -1.81
N SER A 84 -0.62 -2.29 -2.91
CA SER A 84 0.17 -3.52 -3.11
C SER A 84 1.23 -3.71 -2.02
N LEU A 85 2.01 -2.65 -1.72
CA LEU A 85 2.98 -2.64 -0.63
C LEU A 85 2.34 -2.96 0.73
N ALA A 86 1.19 -2.35 1.03
CA ALA A 86 0.50 -2.55 2.29
C ALA A 86 -0.06 -3.97 2.45
N LEU A 87 -0.72 -4.50 1.40
CA LEU A 87 -1.26 -5.87 1.42
C LEU A 87 -0.15 -6.92 1.53
N SER A 88 0.97 -6.71 0.82
CA SER A 88 2.11 -7.60 0.92
C SER A 88 2.77 -7.52 2.30
N THR A 89 2.93 -6.31 2.87
CA THR A 89 3.42 -6.12 4.25
C THR A 89 2.51 -6.81 5.26
N GLU A 90 1.19 -6.68 5.12
CA GLU A 90 0.20 -7.34 5.97
C GLU A 90 0.37 -8.85 5.94
N HIS A 91 0.46 -9.44 4.75
CA HIS A 91 0.71 -10.87 4.60
C HIS A 91 1.99 -11.32 5.30
N PHE A 92 3.13 -10.66 5.05
CA PHE A 92 4.40 -11.04 5.66
C PHE A 92 4.46 -10.77 7.17
N LEU A 93 3.72 -9.78 7.66
CA LEU A 93 3.56 -9.56 9.11
C LEU A 93 2.89 -10.78 9.75
N LYS A 94 1.83 -11.32 9.15
CA LYS A 94 1.17 -12.56 9.62
C LYS A 94 2.14 -13.74 9.60
N VAL A 95 2.86 -13.94 8.49
CA VAL A 95 3.85 -15.03 8.37
C VAL A 95 4.93 -14.93 9.45
N ARG A 96 5.51 -13.75 9.65
CA ARG A 96 6.55 -13.53 10.65
C ARG A 96 6.03 -13.75 12.06
N LEU A 97 4.85 -13.24 12.38
CA LEU A 97 4.23 -13.44 13.69
C LEU A 97 3.88 -14.91 13.94
N ASN A 98 3.39 -15.61 12.92
CA ASN A 98 3.15 -17.06 12.96
C ASN A 98 4.43 -17.82 13.29
N GLN A 99 5.55 -17.50 12.63
CA GLN A 99 6.86 -18.11 12.92
C GLN A 99 7.36 -17.79 14.33
N LEU A 100 7.18 -16.56 14.81
CA LEU A 100 7.56 -16.18 16.18
C LEU A 100 6.79 -17.01 17.21
N ILE A 101 5.48 -17.14 17.03
CA ILE A 101 4.61 -17.92 17.93
C ILE A 101 4.93 -19.42 17.88
N MET A 102 5.15 -20.00 16.69
CA MET A 102 5.48 -21.42 16.53
C MET A 102 6.81 -21.81 17.18
N ASN A 103 7.78 -20.90 17.23
CA ASN A 103 9.10 -21.14 17.78
C ASN A 103 9.22 -20.71 19.25
N ASP A 104 8.16 -20.18 19.85
CA ASP A 104 8.18 -19.75 21.24
C ASP A 104 7.98 -20.94 22.18
N PRO A 105 8.85 -21.14 23.19
CA PRO A 105 8.74 -22.28 24.09
C PRO A 105 7.59 -22.17 25.09
N LYS A 106 6.93 -21.00 25.20
CA LYS A 106 5.91 -20.77 26.22
C LYS A 106 4.53 -21.30 25.79
N PRO A 107 3.97 -22.30 26.51
CA PRO A 107 2.74 -22.98 26.09
C PRO A 107 1.48 -22.11 26.21
N ASP A 108 1.50 -21.10 27.07
CA ASP A 108 0.37 -20.18 27.33
C ASP A 108 0.34 -18.96 26.39
N LEU A 109 1.36 -18.79 25.54
CA LEU A 109 1.52 -17.60 24.70
C LEU A 109 0.30 -17.38 23.81
N SER A 110 -0.07 -18.37 23.00
CA SER A 110 -1.16 -18.27 22.03
C SER A 110 -2.48 -17.90 22.70
N GLU A 111 -2.82 -18.56 23.80
CA GLU A 111 -4.05 -18.28 24.57
C GLU A 111 -4.02 -16.88 25.19
N THR A 112 -2.86 -16.46 25.72
CA THR A 112 -2.66 -15.12 26.27
C THR A 112 -2.83 -14.04 25.20
N LEU A 113 -2.28 -14.24 24.01
CA LEU A 113 -2.40 -13.29 22.90
C LEU A 113 -3.84 -13.17 22.42
N VAL A 114 -4.57 -14.29 22.26
CA VAL A 114 -5.99 -14.29 21.91
C VAL A 114 -6.80 -13.53 22.97
N ARG A 115 -6.57 -13.80 24.26
CA ARG A 115 -7.25 -13.08 25.35
C ARG A 115 -6.97 -11.57 25.33
N ARG A 116 -5.71 -11.17 25.09
CA ARG A 116 -5.30 -9.76 25.03
C ARG A 116 -5.96 -9.01 23.87
N ILE A 117 -6.01 -9.61 22.68
CA ILE A 117 -6.52 -8.92 21.49
C ILE A 117 -8.04 -8.83 21.46
N LEU A 118 -8.74 -9.86 21.96
CA LEU A 118 -10.20 -9.88 21.99
C LEU A 118 -10.79 -9.23 23.25
N HIS A 119 -9.99 -8.99 24.29
CA HIS A 119 -10.47 -8.55 25.61
C HIS A 119 -11.60 -9.43 26.18
N GLY A 120 -11.67 -10.70 25.77
CA GLY A 120 -12.76 -11.61 26.11
C GLY A 120 -14.08 -11.36 25.37
N ASP A 121 -14.10 -10.44 24.38
CA ASP A 121 -15.28 -10.11 23.58
C ASP A 121 -15.06 -10.47 22.11
N THR A 122 -15.67 -11.59 21.70
CA THR A 122 -15.62 -12.11 20.34
C THR A 122 -16.56 -11.38 19.38
N SER A 123 -17.49 -10.56 19.88
CA SER A 123 -18.40 -9.76 19.04
C SER A 123 -17.67 -8.70 18.20
N LEU A 124 -16.41 -8.42 18.54
CA LEU A 124 -15.54 -7.52 17.79
C LEU A 124 -15.10 -8.09 16.44
N ILE A 125 -15.18 -9.40 16.26
CA ILE A 125 -14.83 -10.06 14.99
C ILE A 125 -15.98 -9.86 14.00
N ARG A 126 -15.66 -9.24 12.86
CA ARG A 126 -16.63 -8.99 11.78
C ARG A 126 -16.50 -10.09 10.73
N CYS A 127 -17.51 -10.96 10.67
CA CYS A 127 -17.58 -11.97 9.63
C CYS A 127 -18.15 -11.38 8.34
N ASN A 128 -17.78 -12.01 7.23
CA ASN A 128 -18.35 -11.76 5.91
C ASN A 128 -18.51 -13.12 5.20
N PRO A 129 -19.23 -13.19 4.07
CA PRO A 129 -19.48 -14.47 3.38
C PRO A 129 -18.22 -15.26 2.99
N TYR A 130 -17.03 -14.65 2.94
CA TYR A 130 -15.76 -15.33 2.67
C TYR A 130 -15.08 -15.92 3.91
N THR A 131 -15.59 -15.63 5.12
CA THR A 131 -15.01 -16.10 6.40
C THR A 131 -16.06 -16.72 7.32
N GLU A 132 -17.29 -16.92 6.84
CA GLU A 132 -18.43 -17.41 7.62
C GLU A 132 -18.20 -18.86 8.07
N ASP A 133 -17.89 -19.77 7.14
CA ASP A 133 -17.64 -21.19 7.45
C ASP A 133 -16.53 -21.37 8.50
N MET A 134 -15.44 -20.61 8.38
CA MET A 134 -14.34 -20.62 9.35
C MET A 134 -14.77 -20.08 10.73
N TRP A 135 -15.65 -19.08 10.75
CA TRP A 135 -16.19 -18.54 12.00
C TRP A 135 -17.15 -19.52 12.67
N GLU A 136 -18.02 -20.18 11.91
CA GLU A 136 -18.92 -21.20 12.43
C GLU A 136 -18.14 -22.38 13.00
N ALA A 137 -17.10 -22.85 12.29
CA ALA A 137 -16.24 -23.94 12.72
C ALA A 137 -15.53 -23.66 14.07
N CYS A 138 -15.21 -22.39 14.39
CA CYS A 138 -14.55 -22.06 15.65
C CYS A 138 -15.51 -21.93 16.84
N ASN A 139 -16.83 -22.05 16.65
CA ASN A 139 -17.86 -21.99 17.70
C ASN A 139 -17.69 -20.82 18.70
N ASN A 140 -17.46 -19.61 18.19
CA ASN A 140 -17.18 -18.39 18.96
C ASN A 140 -15.93 -18.46 19.88
N ALA A 141 -15.01 -19.41 19.65
CA ALA A 141 -13.78 -19.59 20.41
C ALA A 141 -12.57 -19.68 19.47
N PRO A 142 -12.23 -18.59 18.74
CA PRO A 142 -11.15 -18.61 17.76
C PRO A 142 -9.79 -18.85 18.42
N SER A 143 -9.04 -19.81 17.89
CA SER A 143 -7.61 -19.93 18.17
C SER A 143 -6.80 -18.83 17.45
N ILE A 144 -5.53 -18.69 17.82
CA ILE A 144 -4.61 -17.71 17.21
C ILE A 144 -4.51 -17.84 15.67
N TRP A 145 -4.68 -19.04 15.13
CA TRP A 145 -4.59 -19.31 13.69
C TRP A 145 -5.79 -18.77 12.92
N HIS A 146 -6.99 -18.85 13.50
CA HIS A 146 -8.20 -18.26 12.91
C HIS A 146 -8.07 -16.73 12.80
N LEU A 147 -7.37 -16.10 13.74
CA LEU A 147 -7.17 -14.65 13.76
C LEU A 147 -6.35 -14.14 12.58
N TRP A 148 -5.60 -14.99 11.86
CA TRP A 148 -4.92 -14.58 10.63
C TRP A 148 -5.90 -14.11 9.57
N GLU A 149 -7.04 -14.78 9.45
CA GLU A 149 -8.03 -14.50 8.41
C GLU A 149 -9.18 -13.62 8.93
N LEU A 150 -9.49 -13.70 10.23
CA LEU A 150 -10.60 -12.96 10.83
C LEU A 150 -10.28 -11.51 11.19
N LEU A 151 -9.02 -11.19 11.46
CA LEU A 151 -8.63 -9.85 11.90
C LEU A 151 -8.24 -8.94 10.73
N PRO A 152 -8.51 -7.62 10.81
CA PRO A 152 -7.94 -6.66 9.89
C PRO A 152 -6.50 -6.30 10.30
N LEU A 153 -5.70 -5.75 9.35
CA LEU A 153 -4.34 -5.25 9.57
C LEU A 153 -4.11 -4.50 10.90
N ASN A 154 -5.07 -3.67 11.35
CA ASN A 154 -4.93 -2.95 12.61
C ASN A 154 -4.71 -3.89 13.80
N GLU A 155 -5.51 -4.95 13.87
CA GLU A 155 -5.45 -5.91 14.95
C GLU A 155 -4.25 -6.86 14.77
N HIS A 156 -3.82 -7.18 13.54
CA HIS A 156 -2.54 -7.88 13.34
C HIS A 156 -1.33 -7.08 13.84
N ILE A 157 -1.30 -5.76 13.63
CA ILE A 157 -0.23 -4.89 14.17
C ILE A 157 -0.27 -4.86 15.70
N ARG A 158 -1.47 -4.85 16.30
CA ARG A 158 -1.65 -4.90 17.76
C ARG A 158 -1.25 -6.25 18.33
N LEU A 159 -1.54 -7.33 17.64
CA LEU A 159 -1.16 -8.69 18.01
C LEU A 159 0.37 -8.86 17.93
N TYR A 160 0.97 -8.34 16.86
CA TYR A 160 2.43 -8.25 16.73
C TYR A 160 3.05 -7.45 17.89
N SER A 161 2.46 -6.31 18.25
CA SER A 161 2.94 -5.52 19.40
C SER A 161 2.78 -6.27 20.72
N SER A 162 1.62 -6.91 20.91
CA SER A 162 1.31 -7.73 22.09
C SER A 162 2.27 -8.90 22.28
N TYR A 163 2.78 -9.49 21.19
CA TYR A 163 3.82 -10.51 21.25
C TYR A 163 5.10 -9.94 21.88
N PHE A 164 5.66 -8.84 21.35
CA PHE A 164 6.87 -8.26 21.93
C PHE A 164 6.66 -7.76 23.36
N ASP A 165 5.51 -7.15 23.65
CA ASP A 165 5.16 -6.69 24.99
C ASP A 165 5.08 -7.87 25.99
N TYR A 166 4.65 -9.06 25.55
CA TYR A 166 4.66 -10.28 26.38
C TYR A 166 6.08 -10.74 26.77
N HIS A 167 7.09 -10.34 26.00
CA HIS A 167 8.51 -10.57 26.29
C HIS A 167 9.23 -9.33 26.84
N ASP A 168 8.48 -8.32 27.30
CA ASP A 168 9.03 -7.04 27.80
C ASP A 168 9.93 -6.33 26.77
N MET A 169 9.63 -6.50 25.48
CA MET A 169 10.35 -5.92 24.36
C MET A 169 9.49 -4.90 23.63
N GLN A 170 10.12 -3.90 23.00
CA GLN A 170 9.41 -3.05 22.06
C GLN A 170 9.34 -3.69 20.68
N ALA A 171 8.14 -3.70 20.10
CA ALA A 171 7.90 -4.22 18.77
C ALA A 171 8.69 -3.44 17.71
N PRO A 172 9.58 -4.11 16.95
CA PRO A 172 10.30 -3.49 15.84
C PRO A 172 9.33 -2.90 14.81
N TYR A 173 9.67 -1.74 14.24
CA TYR A 173 8.89 -1.11 13.16
C TYR A 173 7.42 -0.76 13.51
N ALA A 174 7.00 -0.79 14.78
CA ALA A 174 5.61 -0.51 15.19
C ALA A 174 5.10 0.85 14.69
N HIS A 175 5.95 1.89 14.73
CA HIS A 175 5.62 3.22 14.21
C HIS A 175 5.43 3.23 12.68
N LEU A 176 6.30 2.55 11.93
CA LEU A 176 6.17 2.45 10.47
C LEU A 176 4.94 1.62 10.08
N LEU A 177 4.65 0.53 10.77
CA LEU A 177 3.43 -0.27 10.58
C LEU A 177 2.17 0.55 10.84
N PHE A 178 2.16 1.43 11.85
CA PHE A 178 1.07 2.36 12.10
C PHE A 178 0.86 3.32 10.91
N ILE A 179 1.93 3.84 10.31
CA ILE A 179 1.87 4.68 9.11
C ILE A 179 1.33 3.88 7.92
N VAL A 180 1.82 2.66 7.70
CA VAL A 180 1.35 1.76 6.62
C VAL A 180 -0.14 1.48 6.75
N ARG A 181 -0.65 1.22 7.96
CA ARG A 181 -2.08 1.05 8.20
C ARG A 181 -2.89 2.28 7.79
N LYS A 182 -2.43 3.49 8.15
CA LYS A 182 -3.10 4.74 7.76
C LYS A 182 -3.08 4.94 6.25
N LEU A 183 -1.95 4.65 5.60
CA LEU A 183 -1.81 4.73 4.14
C LEU A 183 -2.74 3.73 3.43
N ARG A 184 -2.75 2.46 3.87
CA ARG A 184 -3.64 1.41 3.36
C ARG A 184 -5.09 1.85 3.38
N ASN A 185 -5.56 2.35 4.52
CA ASN A 185 -6.94 2.82 4.65
C ASN A 185 -7.23 4.00 3.73
N ALA A 186 -6.29 4.96 3.62
CA ALA A 186 -6.46 6.09 2.71
C ALA A 186 -6.64 5.62 1.26
N VAL A 187 -5.78 4.74 0.77
CA VAL A 187 -5.84 4.28 -0.63
C VAL A 187 -7.01 3.32 -0.89
N SER A 188 -7.41 2.49 0.09
CA SER A 188 -8.57 1.60 -0.06
C SER A 188 -9.90 2.36 -0.10
N HIS A 189 -9.99 3.52 0.54
CA HIS A 189 -11.15 4.42 0.47
C HIS A 189 -11.08 5.42 -0.68
N GLY A 190 -10.05 5.36 -1.53
CA GLY A 190 -9.90 6.22 -2.71
C GLY A 190 -9.48 7.66 -2.39
N ASN A 191 -8.90 7.92 -1.21
CA ASN A 191 -8.38 9.24 -0.86
C ASN A 191 -7.19 9.61 -1.75
N CYS A 192 -7.16 10.86 -2.21
CA CYS A 192 -6.13 11.36 -3.12
C CYS A 192 -4.87 11.76 -2.34
N LEU A 193 -3.78 11.01 -2.53
CA LEU A 193 -2.48 11.21 -1.87
C LEU A 193 -1.76 12.48 -2.35
N LEU A 194 -1.97 12.87 -3.61
CA LEU A 194 -1.38 14.03 -4.28
C LEU A 194 -2.32 15.23 -4.36
N ALA A 195 -3.47 15.20 -3.66
CA ALA A 195 -4.38 16.36 -3.61
C ALA A 195 -3.70 17.61 -3.04
N ASP A 196 -2.75 17.43 -2.13
CA ASP A 196 -1.94 18.51 -1.58
C ASP A 196 -0.59 17.95 -1.14
N VAL A 197 0.42 18.09 -1.99
CA VAL A 197 1.76 17.57 -1.75
C VAL A 197 2.55 18.36 -0.69
N SER A 198 2.03 19.52 -0.26
CA SER A 198 2.64 20.35 0.78
C SER A 198 2.29 19.89 2.20
N ARG A 199 1.30 19.00 2.33
CA ARG A 199 0.85 18.51 3.64
C ARG A 199 2.03 17.98 4.45
N PRO A 200 2.27 18.50 5.66
CA PRO A 200 3.34 17.99 6.50
C PRO A 200 3.02 16.58 7.00
N SER A 201 4.05 15.76 7.20
CA SER A 201 3.96 14.49 7.92
C SER A 201 3.37 14.69 9.32
N GLU A 202 2.75 13.66 9.88
CA GLU A 202 2.04 13.77 11.16
C GLU A 202 2.94 14.27 12.31
N GLY A 203 4.17 13.77 12.41
CA GLY A 203 5.13 14.23 13.42
C GLY A 203 5.49 15.72 13.27
N ARG A 204 5.53 16.23 12.03
CA ARG A 204 5.78 17.64 11.75
C ARG A 204 4.55 18.51 11.98
N ARG A 205 3.37 18.00 11.63
CA ARG A 205 2.08 18.66 11.88
C ARG A 205 1.84 18.87 13.37
N GLN A 206 1.98 17.82 14.17
CA GLN A 206 1.73 17.84 15.62
C GLN A 206 2.73 18.70 16.40
N SER A 207 3.92 18.91 15.84
CA SER A 207 4.97 19.72 16.46
C SER A 207 5.05 21.16 15.94
N ASN A 208 4.04 21.62 15.17
CA ASN A 208 4.03 22.93 14.51
C ASN A 208 5.32 23.18 13.71
N GLY A 209 5.79 22.18 12.98
CA GLY A 209 6.97 22.27 12.11
C GLY A 209 8.31 22.04 12.81
N LYS A 210 8.34 21.82 14.13
CA LYS A 210 9.61 21.74 14.91
C LYS A 210 10.29 20.37 14.85
N ARG A 211 9.53 19.29 14.71
CA ARG A 211 10.03 17.92 14.68
C ARG A 211 9.80 17.30 13.30
N TYR A 212 10.69 16.40 12.91
CA TYR A 212 10.50 15.51 11.78
C TYR A 212 10.43 14.07 12.28
N ASP A 213 9.87 13.19 11.46
CA ASP A 213 9.83 11.76 11.75
C ASP A 213 11.23 11.16 11.63
N LYS A 214 11.91 11.02 12.76
CA LYS A 214 13.30 10.54 12.80
C LYS A 214 13.43 9.11 12.33
N GLU A 215 12.49 8.24 12.67
CA GLU A 215 12.57 6.82 12.37
C GLU A 215 12.47 6.59 10.87
N VAL A 216 11.42 7.14 10.24
CA VAL A 216 11.23 7.06 8.78
C VAL A 216 12.36 7.76 8.05
N THR A 217 12.72 8.99 8.47
CA THR A 217 13.69 9.81 7.73
C THR A 217 15.07 9.18 7.74
N LEU A 218 15.56 8.73 8.90
CA LEU A 218 16.89 8.14 8.99
C LEU A 218 16.97 6.80 8.28
N ALA A 219 15.92 5.97 8.36
CA ALA A 219 15.84 4.71 7.64
C ALA A 219 15.78 4.92 6.12
N ALA A 220 14.97 5.86 5.64
CA ALA A 220 14.87 6.20 4.22
C ALA A 220 16.19 6.76 3.66
N LEU A 221 16.90 7.60 4.42
CA LEU A 221 18.22 8.07 4.03
C LEU A 221 19.21 6.92 3.84
N ARG A 222 19.25 5.96 4.79
CA ARG A 222 20.10 4.76 4.69
C ARG A 222 19.71 3.90 3.49
N MET A 223 18.42 3.64 3.28
CA MET A 223 17.90 2.90 2.12
C MET A 223 18.38 3.53 0.81
N CYS A 224 18.35 4.87 0.73
CA CYS A 224 18.82 5.64 -0.42
C CYS A 224 20.34 5.81 -0.53
N GLY A 225 21.15 5.20 0.34
CA GLY A 225 22.62 5.34 0.33
C GLY A 225 23.11 6.74 0.73
N VAL A 226 22.29 7.50 1.47
CA VAL A 226 22.60 8.84 1.93
C VAL A 226 23.03 8.79 3.38
N SER A 227 24.27 9.20 3.67
CA SER A 227 24.75 9.25 5.05
C SER A 227 23.96 10.29 5.85
N PRO A 228 23.36 9.90 7.01
CA PRO A 228 22.71 10.87 7.89
C PRO A 228 23.68 11.87 8.50
N ARG A 229 24.96 11.49 8.64
CA ARG A 229 26.01 12.31 9.27
C ARG A 229 26.61 13.35 8.33
N ARG A 230 26.73 13.06 7.02
CA ARG A 230 27.35 13.97 6.05
C ARG A 230 26.34 15.00 5.55
N ASN A 231 26.72 16.28 5.55
CA ASN A 231 25.91 17.33 4.94
C ASN A 231 26.13 17.33 3.42
N SER A 232 25.05 17.23 2.65
CA SER A 232 25.07 17.27 1.18
C SER A 232 23.75 17.84 0.66
N GLY A 233 23.76 18.48 -0.51
CA GLY A 233 22.54 18.97 -1.15
C GLY A 233 21.53 17.84 -1.40
N LYS A 234 22.04 16.65 -1.77
CA LYS A 234 21.25 15.43 -1.91
C LYS A 234 20.56 15.01 -0.60
N LYS A 235 21.20 15.16 0.57
CA LYS A 235 20.57 14.90 1.87
C LYS A 235 19.49 15.93 2.16
N LYS A 236 19.79 17.22 2.01
CA LYS A 236 18.85 18.31 2.29
C LYS A 236 17.56 18.15 1.50
N ALA A 237 17.66 17.96 0.18
CA ALA A 237 16.49 17.80 -0.68
C ALA A 237 15.60 16.60 -0.33
N LEU A 238 16.19 15.46 0.06
CA LEU A 238 15.42 14.27 0.46
C LEU A 238 14.81 14.43 1.85
N ASN A 239 15.51 15.06 2.80
CA ASN A 239 14.95 15.40 4.11
C ASN A 239 13.73 16.33 3.98
N ASP A 240 13.89 17.43 3.24
CA ASP A 240 12.80 18.38 2.99
C ASP A 240 11.63 17.70 2.25
N ALA A 241 11.90 16.65 1.47
CA ALA A 241 10.87 15.83 0.86
C ALA A 241 10.16 14.91 1.85
N LEU A 242 10.89 14.23 2.73
CA LEU A 242 10.35 13.33 3.76
C LEU A 242 9.53 14.05 4.84
N ASP A 243 9.62 15.38 4.91
CA ASP A 243 8.72 16.20 5.70
C ASP A 243 7.30 16.27 5.14
N ARG A 244 7.09 15.95 3.86
CA ARG A 244 5.77 15.87 3.22
C ARG A 244 5.12 14.52 3.50
N LEU A 245 3.84 14.55 3.87
CA LEU A 245 3.05 13.39 4.28
C LEU A 245 3.11 12.24 3.25
N VAL A 246 2.92 12.55 1.98
CA VAL A 246 2.91 11.52 0.92
C VAL A 246 4.25 10.82 0.77
N VAL A 247 5.36 11.57 0.82
CA VAL A 247 6.72 11.02 0.69
C VAL A 247 7.09 10.23 1.93
N ASN A 248 6.75 10.75 3.12
CA ASN A 248 6.96 10.08 4.40
C ASN A 248 6.25 8.72 4.45
N ASN A 249 4.94 8.71 4.16
CA ASN A 249 4.13 7.50 4.22
C ASN A 249 4.57 6.49 3.16
N PHE A 250 4.92 6.94 1.95
CA PHE A 250 5.46 6.07 0.92
C PHE A 250 6.81 5.45 1.33
N ALA A 251 7.70 6.23 1.95
CA ALA A 251 8.96 5.72 2.49
C ALA A 251 8.73 4.66 3.58
N ALA A 252 7.79 4.89 4.51
CA ALA A 252 7.44 3.91 5.55
C ALA A 252 6.93 2.60 4.93
N ALA A 253 6.08 2.67 3.90
CA ALA A 253 5.59 1.49 3.18
C ALA A 253 6.71 0.69 2.50
N LEU A 254 7.66 1.37 1.82
CA LEU A 254 8.81 0.70 1.23
C LEU A 254 9.71 0.05 2.28
N LEU A 255 9.95 0.74 3.40
CA LEU A 255 10.78 0.25 4.50
C LEU A 255 10.16 -0.98 5.17
N CYS A 256 8.86 -0.95 5.48
CA CYS A 256 8.16 -2.13 5.99
C CYS A 256 8.20 -3.28 5.01
N HIS A 257 7.88 -3.05 3.73
CA HIS A 257 7.92 -4.13 2.76
C HIS A 257 9.33 -4.75 2.63
N LEU A 258 10.37 -3.92 2.57
CA LEU A 258 11.76 -4.40 2.52
C LEU A 258 12.16 -5.22 3.75
N GLU A 259 11.69 -4.81 4.92
CA GLU A 259 11.92 -5.50 6.19
C GLU A 259 11.19 -6.85 6.25
N PHE A 260 9.88 -6.86 6.00
CA PHE A 260 9.03 -8.03 6.23
C PHE A 260 9.01 -9.02 5.06
N ALA A 261 9.18 -8.57 3.81
CA ALA A 261 9.09 -9.46 2.65
C ALA A 261 10.34 -10.33 2.50
N ASP A 262 10.20 -11.63 2.78
CA ASP A 262 11.27 -12.63 2.67
C ASP A 262 11.05 -13.60 1.48
N SER A 263 10.12 -13.29 0.58
CA SER A 263 9.85 -14.07 -0.63
C SER A 263 10.54 -13.48 -1.87
N HIS A 264 11.26 -14.33 -2.60
CA HIS A 264 11.87 -13.96 -3.88
C HIS A 264 10.85 -13.40 -4.88
N LYS A 265 9.69 -14.07 -5.03
CA LYS A 265 8.63 -13.66 -5.96
C LYS A 265 8.03 -12.31 -5.58
N ALA A 266 7.73 -12.09 -4.29
CA ALA A 266 7.14 -10.84 -3.82
C ALA A 266 8.08 -9.63 -4.01
N LEU A 267 9.36 -9.80 -3.65
CA LEU A 267 10.37 -8.77 -3.84
C LEU A 267 10.57 -8.44 -5.34
N SER A 268 10.72 -9.45 -6.19
CA SER A 268 10.91 -9.27 -7.64
C SER A 268 9.70 -8.60 -8.31
N HIS A 269 8.48 -9.01 -7.95
CA HIS A 269 7.26 -8.36 -8.45
C HIS A 269 7.18 -6.89 -8.03
N MET A 270 7.44 -6.61 -6.75
CA MET A 270 7.41 -5.23 -6.24
C MET A 270 8.47 -4.34 -6.91
N VAL A 271 9.67 -4.89 -7.17
CA VAL A 271 10.71 -4.17 -7.93
C VAL A 271 10.24 -3.83 -9.34
N ALA A 272 9.57 -4.77 -10.04
CA ALA A 272 9.02 -4.52 -11.37
C ALA A 272 7.93 -3.42 -11.35
N ASP A 273 6.98 -3.49 -10.42
CA ASP A 273 5.91 -2.49 -10.26
C ASP A 273 6.47 -1.09 -10.02
N LEU A 274 7.45 -0.97 -9.10
CA LEU A 274 8.07 0.30 -8.75
C LEU A 274 8.88 0.88 -9.92
N LYS A 275 9.61 0.04 -10.67
CA LYS A 275 10.31 0.48 -11.90
C LYS A 275 9.33 1.00 -12.94
N GLY A 276 8.26 0.24 -13.23
CA GLY A 276 7.23 0.67 -14.18
C GLY A 276 6.55 1.98 -13.78
N PHE A 277 6.36 2.21 -12.47
CA PHE A 277 5.86 3.49 -11.97
C PHE A 277 6.85 4.64 -12.10
N SER A 278 8.13 4.38 -11.81
CA SER A 278 9.19 5.38 -12.01
C SER A 278 9.26 5.85 -13.46
N GLU A 279 9.13 4.92 -14.42
CA GLU A 279 9.03 5.22 -15.85
C GLU A 279 7.76 6.00 -16.20
N ARG A 280 6.62 5.64 -15.58
CA ARG A 280 5.35 6.35 -15.76
C ARG A 280 5.42 7.80 -15.28
N ILE A 281 6.16 8.07 -14.21
CA ILE A 281 6.42 9.43 -13.73
C ILE A 281 7.13 10.23 -14.84
N GLU A 282 8.22 9.72 -15.41
CA GLU A 282 9.00 10.46 -16.43
C GLU A 282 8.24 10.71 -17.74
N ARG A 283 7.39 9.78 -18.18
CA ARG A 283 6.74 9.82 -19.51
C ARG A 283 6.07 11.16 -19.84
N ARG A 284 5.43 11.79 -18.85
CA ARG A 284 4.66 13.04 -19.02
C ARG A 284 5.11 14.16 -18.07
N ARG A 285 6.07 13.89 -17.19
CA ARG A 285 6.56 14.89 -16.23
C ARG A 285 7.07 16.16 -16.91
N PRO A 286 7.88 16.13 -17.98
CA PRO A 286 8.37 17.36 -18.60
C PRO A 286 7.24 18.29 -19.09
N LEU A 287 6.16 17.73 -19.65
CA LEU A 287 5.03 18.48 -20.19
C LEU A 287 4.15 19.12 -19.10
N PHE A 288 3.87 18.39 -18.01
CA PHE A 288 2.89 18.83 -17.00
C PHE A 288 3.52 19.41 -15.72
N PHE A 289 4.72 18.97 -15.34
CA PHE A 289 5.32 19.32 -14.04
C PHE A 289 6.77 19.81 -14.12
N GLY A 290 7.45 19.57 -15.25
CA GLY A 290 8.86 19.84 -15.47
C GLY A 290 9.13 21.05 -16.35
N ASP A 291 10.34 21.09 -16.92
CA ASP A 291 10.97 22.28 -17.54
C ASP A 291 10.87 22.26 -19.06
N LEU A 292 9.98 21.44 -19.65
CA LEU A 292 9.91 21.33 -21.11
C LEU A 292 9.47 22.68 -21.69
N HIS A 293 10.41 23.38 -22.32
CA HIS A 293 10.24 24.70 -22.93
C HIS A 293 9.91 25.85 -21.95
N VAL A 294 10.24 25.70 -20.65
CA VAL A 294 10.08 26.77 -19.64
C VAL A 294 11.30 26.78 -18.71
N GLU A 295 11.84 27.96 -18.39
CA GLU A 295 12.99 28.08 -17.46
C GLU A 295 12.68 27.61 -16.03
N VAL A 296 11.39 27.55 -15.66
CA VAL A 296 10.91 27.29 -14.31
C VAL A 296 9.79 26.23 -14.35
N PRO A 297 9.88 25.12 -13.59
CA PRO A 297 8.83 24.10 -13.55
C PRO A 297 7.49 24.71 -13.14
N ARG A 298 6.42 24.40 -13.89
CA ARG A 298 5.05 24.89 -13.62
C ARG A 298 4.59 24.62 -12.19
N ASN A 299 5.06 23.52 -11.59
CA ASN A 299 4.85 23.21 -10.18
C ASN A 299 6.09 22.54 -9.55
N HIS A 300 6.98 23.35 -8.98
CA HIS A 300 8.18 22.86 -8.30
C HIS A 300 7.93 21.85 -7.19
N LEU A 301 6.85 22.03 -6.42
CA LEU A 301 6.60 21.19 -5.25
C LEU A 301 6.15 19.80 -5.68
N VAL A 302 5.22 19.71 -6.65
CA VAL A 302 4.83 18.43 -7.26
C VAL A 302 6.03 17.76 -7.92
N ASN A 303 6.79 18.46 -8.76
CA ASN A 303 7.97 17.90 -9.43
C ASN A 303 9.01 17.37 -8.43
N SER A 304 9.31 18.12 -7.36
CA SER A 304 10.24 17.66 -6.32
C SER A 304 9.69 16.50 -5.48
N THR A 305 8.37 16.42 -5.27
CA THR A 305 7.71 15.27 -4.62
C THR A 305 7.91 14.01 -5.45
N LEU A 306 7.64 14.09 -6.76
CA LEU A 306 7.79 12.95 -7.68
C LEU A 306 9.24 12.48 -7.78
N ARG A 307 10.19 13.42 -7.88
CA ARG A 307 11.63 13.09 -7.85
C ARG A 307 12.05 12.41 -6.55
N ALA A 308 11.49 12.83 -5.41
CA ALA A 308 11.77 12.17 -4.13
C ALA A 308 11.19 10.74 -4.09
N ILE A 309 9.98 10.54 -4.63
CA ILE A 309 9.37 9.21 -4.79
C ILE A 309 10.24 8.31 -5.67
N GLN A 310 10.71 8.78 -6.83
CA GLN A 310 11.61 8.02 -7.71
C GLN A 310 12.93 7.66 -7.01
N ARG A 311 13.50 8.60 -6.24
CA ARG A 311 14.71 8.32 -5.46
C ARG A 311 14.49 7.26 -4.39
N LEU A 312 13.33 7.25 -3.73
CA LEU A 312 12.96 6.20 -2.78
C LEU A 312 12.80 4.85 -3.49
N ILE A 313 12.18 4.84 -4.67
CA ILE A 313 12.06 3.64 -5.53
C ILE A 313 13.45 3.07 -5.87
N GLU A 314 14.36 3.90 -6.37
CA GLU A 314 15.73 3.46 -6.66
C GLU A 314 16.45 2.92 -5.41
N GLY A 315 16.24 3.58 -4.26
CA GLY A 315 16.75 3.13 -2.97
C GLY A 315 16.23 1.74 -2.60
N TYR A 316 14.91 1.56 -2.67
CA TYR A 316 14.25 0.29 -2.41
C TYR A 316 14.77 -0.80 -3.36
N CYS A 317 14.77 -0.57 -4.68
CA CYS A 317 15.18 -1.58 -5.67
C CYS A 317 16.61 -2.08 -5.39
N ARG A 318 17.56 -1.18 -5.11
CA ARG A 318 18.93 -1.59 -4.78
C ARG A 318 19.02 -2.46 -3.54
N GLN A 319 18.21 -2.20 -2.52
CA GLN A 319 18.21 -3.00 -1.29
C GLN A 319 17.46 -4.31 -1.47
N ALA A 320 16.36 -4.31 -2.22
CA ALA A 320 15.62 -5.50 -2.60
C ALA A 320 16.51 -6.45 -3.42
N ASP A 321 17.26 -5.95 -4.41
CA ASP A 321 18.19 -6.74 -5.21
C ASP A 321 19.29 -7.40 -4.34
N ARG A 322 19.80 -6.68 -3.33
CA ARG A 322 20.75 -7.26 -2.35
C ARG A 322 20.10 -8.34 -1.50
N LYS A 323 18.86 -8.12 -1.04
CA LYS A 323 18.10 -9.11 -0.26
C LYS A 323 17.81 -10.35 -1.11
N LEU A 324 17.42 -10.17 -2.37
CA LEU A 324 17.19 -11.23 -3.34
C LEU A 324 18.45 -12.09 -3.57
N ALA A 325 19.63 -11.47 -3.66
CA ALA A 325 20.89 -12.21 -3.82
C ALA A 325 21.29 -13.04 -2.60
N ALA A 326 20.78 -12.70 -1.42
CA ALA A 326 21.02 -13.43 -0.17
C ALA A 326 19.97 -14.53 0.09
N LEU A 327 18.83 -14.50 -0.59
CA LEU A 327 17.76 -15.49 -0.44
C LEU A 327 18.01 -16.68 -1.37
N THR A 328 17.94 -17.90 -0.83
CA THR A 328 17.94 -19.12 -1.64
C THR A 328 16.63 -19.19 -2.44
N PRO A 329 16.67 -19.32 -3.78
CA PRO A 329 15.46 -19.54 -4.56
C PRO A 329 14.80 -20.86 -4.15
N ILE A 330 13.52 -20.83 -3.80
CA ILE A 330 12.72 -22.04 -3.65
C ILE A 330 12.19 -22.38 -5.05
N ASP A 331 12.67 -23.49 -5.62
CA ASP A 331 12.12 -24.01 -6.87
C ASP A 331 10.80 -24.72 -6.57
N TYR A 332 9.70 -24.14 -7.06
CA TYR A 332 8.36 -24.71 -6.95
C TYR A 332 8.02 -25.61 -8.15
N SER A 333 8.98 -25.88 -9.03
CA SER A 333 8.77 -26.85 -10.11
C SER A 333 8.43 -28.20 -9.48
N PRO A 334 7.30 -28.82 -9.83
CA PRO A 334 7.02 -30.17 -9.34
C PRO A 334 8.16 -31.05 -9.83
N THR A 335 8.93 -31.63 -8.90
CA THR A 335 9.82 -32.74 -9.21
C THR A 335 8.93 -33.86 -9.72
N VAL A 336 8.82 -33.99 -11.04
CA VAL A 336 8.25 -35.17 -11.67
C VAL A 336 9.22 -36.31 -11.38
N THR A 337 9.04 -36.96 -10.23
CA THR A 337 9.62 -38.29 -10.00
C THR A 337 8.91 -39.23 -10.96
N GLY A 338 9.53 -39.44 -12.11
CA GLY A 338 9.13 -40.46 -13.07
C GLY A 338 9.29 -41.83 -12.45
N ALA A 339 8.24 -42.33 -11.81
CA ALA A 339 8.06 -43.74 -11.56
C ALA A 339 7.57 -44.36 -12.88
N ALA A 340 8.48 -45.06 -13.56
CA ALA A 340 8.13 -45.93 -14.67
C ALA A 340 7.17 -47.02 -14.19
N GLN A 341 5.99 -47.09 -14.77
CA GLN A 341 5.22 -48.33 -14.83
C GLN A 341 4.86 -48.59 -16.28
N ALA A 342 5.47 -49.65 -16.81
CA ALA A 342 5.13 -50.26 -18.07
C ALA A 342 3.88 -51.13 -17.91
N ASP A 343 3.10 -51.19 -19.00
CA ASP A 343 2.38 -52.35 -19.51
C ASP A 343 1.10 -52.83 -18.80
N LEU A 344 -0.10 -52.61 -19.39
CA LEU A 344 -0.68 -53.43 -20.47
C LEU A 344 -2.17 -53.11 -20.78
N SER A 345 -2.42 -52.89 -22.08
CA SER A 345 -3.57 -53.30 -22.93
C SER A 345 -5.05 -53.21 -22.48
N ALA A 346 -5.76 -52.38 -23.27
CA ALA A 346 -6.90 -52.71 -24.16
C ALA A 346 -8.33 -52.91 -23.62
N ASP A 347 -9.20 -52.07 -24.21
CA ASP A 347 -10.50 -52.36 -24.85
C ASP A 347 -11.83 -51.83 -24.26
N THR A 348 -12.52 -51.13 -25.19
CA THR A 348 -13.97 -50.94 -25.44
C THR A 348 -14.85 -49.96 -24.62
N ASN A 349 -15.30 -48.93 -25.35
CA ASN A 349 -16.44 -47.99 -25.14
C ASN A 349 -17.83 -48.67 -25.29
N PRO A 350 -19.00 -47.98 -25.14
CA PRO A 350 -19.45 -46.87 -24.26
C PRO A 350 -20.87 -47.12 -23.63
N VAL A 351 -21.49 -46.08 -23.02
CA VAL A 351 -22.96 -45.78 -22.86
C VAL A 351 -23.51 -45.64 -21.40
N ASN A 352 -23.72 -44.36 -21.00
CA ASN A 352 -24.93 -43.70 -20.49
C ASN A 352 -25.45 -43.78 -19.02
N CYS A 353 -25.76 -42.56 -18.53
CA CYS A 353 -26.72 -42.10 -17.50
C CYS A 353 -26.73 -42.64 -16.07
N GLY A 354 -26.68 -41.70 -15.10
CA GLY A 354 -27.21 -41.87 -13.76
C GLY A 354 -26.69 -40.82 -12.79
N ASP A 355 -27.44 -39.73 -12.62
CA ASP A 355 -27.33 -38.78 -11.49
C ASP A 355 -27.31 -39.53 -10.15
N LEU A 356 -26.52 -39.04 -9.19
CA LEU A 356 -26.87 -38.96 -7.77
C LEU A 356 -25.83 -38.10 -7.02
N ASP A 357 -26.33 -37.04 -6.42
CA ASP A 357 -25.66 -36.10 -5.53
C ASP A 357 -24.96 -36.79 -4.33
N SER A 358 -23.75 -36.32 -4.00
CA SER A 358 -23.24 -36.11 -2.64
C SER A 358 -21.87 -35.42 -2.71
N PRO A 359 -21.71 -34.16 -2.25
CA PRO A 359 -20.39 -33.59 -2.07
C PRO A 359 -19.85 -34.03 -0.70
N ASP A 360 -18.89 -34.95 -0.73
CA ASP A 360 -18.04 -35.29 0.39
C ASP A 360 -17.28 -34.01 0.79
N THR A 361 -17.66 -33.44 1.93
CA THR A 361 -17.07 -32.21 2.46
C THR A 361 -15.74 -32.58 3.09
N GLY A 362 -14.65 -32.18 2.43
CA GLY A 362 -13.29 -32.33 2.94
C GLY A 362 -13.15 -31.64 4.30
N CYS A 363 -13.00 -32.46 5.34
CA CYS A 363 -12.75 -32.06 6.72
C CYS A 363 -11.50 -31.16 6.80
N LEU A 364 -11.68 -29.89 7.20
CA LEU A 364 -10.61 -28.98 7.61
C LEU A 364 -10.47 -29.05 9.14
N ASP A 365 -10.10 -30.22 9.67
CA ASP A 365 -9.73 -30.34 11.08
C ASP A 365 -8.26 -29.96 11.26
N ALA A 366 -8.02 -28.73 11.71
CA ALA A 366 -6.69 -28.27 12.12
C ALA A 366 -6.48 -28.52 13.62
N TYR A 367 -6.31 -29.78 14.02
CA TYR A 367 -5.74 -30.16 15.31
C TYR A 367 -4.46 -30.97 15.07
N PRO A 368 -3.29 -30.55 15.60
CA PRO A 368 -2.12 -31.42 15.65
C PRO A 368 -2.38 -32.48 16.73
N GLU A 369 -2.54 -33.74 16.34
CA GLU A 369 -2.52 -34.86 17.28
C GLU A 369 -1.17 -34.88 18.03
N ALA A 370 -1.23 -34.73 19.34
CA ALA A 370 -0.08 -34.91 20.21
C ALA A 370 0.33 -36.38 20.20
N ALA A 371 1.53 -36.68 19.69
CA ALA A 371 2.15 -37.98 19.84
C ALA A 371 2.42 -38.26 21.32
N ALA A 372 1.52 -39.00 21.97
CA ALA A 372 1.75 -39.61 23.27
C ALA A 372 2.63 -40.86 23.07
N GLY A 373 3.90 -40.76 23.45
CA GLY A 373 4.78 -41.92 23.61
C GLY A 373 4.70 -42.47 25.03
N VAL A 374 4.50 -43.78 25.14
CA VAL A 374 4.90 -44.61 26.31
C VAL A 374 6.28 -45.19 26.00
#